data_AF-A0A376DHP9-F1
#
_entry.id   AF-A0A376DHP9-F1
#
_cell.length_a   1.000
_cell.length_b   1.000
_cell.length_c   1.000
_cell.angle_alpha   90.00
_cell.angle_beta   90.00
_cell.angle_gamma   90.00
#
_symmetry.space_group_name_H-M   'P 1'
#
loop_
_entity.id
_entity.type
_entity.pdbx_description
1 polymer ?
#
loop_
_entity_poly.entity_id
_entity_poly.type
_entity_poly.pdbx_seq_one_letter_code
_entity_poly.pdbx_strand_id
1 'polypeptide(L)'
;MKIRLGCMLAVLLLAGCAKQHTPAPAKVTLNQHGGGFLRDSADMDLANDGEFATYIRSAANTYNVDETLIKAIIQVESGGNPRAVSRSNAIGLMQLKASTAGRDAYRKKGRYGQPTTRELKDPAVNIDLGTAYLNILKNQQLAGITNPETMRYAMIVAYANGAGAMLRTFARDRDAAIAKINRMTPEQFCQYIRKKHPAAQAPRYLWKVNNAYLAMAR
;
A
#
# COMPACT_ATOMS: atom_id res chain seq x y z
N MET A 1 29.15 -37.42 22.02
CA MET A 1 29.36 -38.24 20.82
C MET A 1 28.01 -38.51 20.15
N LYS A 2 27.96 -38.39 18.82
CA LYS A 2 26.84 -38.58 17.86
C LYS A 2 26.08 -37.31 17.43
N ILE A 3 26.66 -36.75 16.36
CA ILE A 3 26.20 -35.69 15.46
C ILE A 3 25.09 -36.25 14.54
N ARG A 4 24.06 -35.47 14.24
CA ARG A 4 23.15 -35.73 13.11
C ARG A 4 23.47 -34.79 11.95
N LEU A 5 24.25 -35.35 11.02
CA LEU A 5 24.20 -35.19 9.57
C LEU A 5 22.74 -35.00 9.11
N GLY A 6 22.32 -34.12 8.21
CA GLY A 6 22.95 -33.43 7.09
C GLY A 6 21.90 -33.43 5.96
N CYS A 7 21.63 -32.30 5.33
CA CYS A 7 21.13 -32.26 3.94
C CYS A 7 21.30 -30.83 3.41
N MET A 8 22.35 -30.71 2.62
CA MET A 8 22.75 -29.56 1.82
C MET A 8 22.26 -29.79 0.38
N LEU A 9 22.29 -28.72 -0.43
CA LEU A 9 22.02 -28.61 -1.88
C LEU A 9 20.54 -28.42 -2.29
N ALA A 10 20.19 -27.57 -3.26
CA ALA A 10 20.99 -27.14 -4.40
C ALA A 10 20.77 -25.66 -4.80
N VAL A 11 21.89 -25.01 -5.11
CA VAL A 11 22.00 -23.81 -5.95
C VAL A 11 21.98 -24.29 -7.41
N LEU A 12 21.17 -23.66 -8.26
CA LEU A 12 21.23 -23.82 -9.70
C LEU A 12 21.32 -22.44 -10.36
N LEU A 13 22.56 -22.01 -10.55
CA LEU A 13 22.97 -21.01 -11.54
C LEU A 13 23.22 -21.76 -12.85
N LEU A 14 22.56 -21.36 -13.93
CA LEU A 14 22.98 -21.72 -15.29
C LEU A 14 23.14 -20.43 -16.09
N ALA A 15 24.41 -20.07 -16.30
CA ALA A 15 24.84 -19.19 -17.36
C ALA A 15 25.03 -20.03 -18.64
N GLY A 16 24.47 -19.56 -19.75
CA GLY A 16 24.73 -20.09 -21.09
C GLY A 16 24.72 -18.93 -22.08
N CYS A 17 25.87 -18.67 -22.70
CA CYS A 17 26.03 -17.74 -23.81
C CYS A 17 26.31 -18.53 -25.09
N ALA A 18 25.60 -18.25 -26.19
CA ALA A 18 26.19 -17.75 -27.46
C ALA A 18 25.30 -17.96 -28.72
N LYS A 19 25.07 -16.84 -29.42
CA LYS A 19 24.99 -16.58 -30.89
C LYS A 19 23.99 -17.38 -31.75
N GLN A 20 22.85 -16.80 -32.14
CA GLN A 20 22.57 -15.91 -33.30
C GLN A 20 22.25 -16.64 -34.62
N HIS A 21 20.96 -16.60 -35.00
CA HIS A 21 20.47 -16.76 -36.37
C HIS A 21 19.34 -15.75 -36.59
N THR A 22 19.51 -14.82 -37.53
CA THR A 22 18.53 -13.82 -37.95
C THR A 22 17.77 -14.29 -39.18
N PRO A 23 16.44 -14.15 -39.22
CA PRO A 23 15.70 -13.97 -40.47
C PRO A 23 15.29 -12.50 -40.68
N ALA A 24 15.16 -12.14 -41.96
CA ALA A 24 14.91 -10.83 -42.56
C ALA A 24 13.63 -10.10 -42.09
N PRO A 25 13.54 -8.76 -42.29
CA PRO A 25 12.44 -7.94 -41.78
C PRO A 25 11.13 -8.15 -42.56
N ALA A 26 10.06 -8.50 -41.85
CA ALA A 26 8.71 -8.45 -42.39
C ALA A 26 8.27 -6.99 -42.55
N LYS A 27 7.93 -6.60 -43.78
CA LYS A 27 7.23 -5.34 -44.09
C LYS A 27 5.81 -5.43 -43.49
N VAL A 28 5.52 -4.61 -42.49
CA VAL A 28 4.16 -4.41 -41.99
C VAL A 28 3.62 -3.11 -42.58
N THR A 29 2.55 -3.27 -43.34
CA THR A 29 1.76 -2.24 -44.02
C THR A 29 1.25 -1.18 -43.03
N LEU A 30 1.50 0.10 -43.33
CA LEU A 30 0.80 1.21 -42.68
C LEU A 30 -0.69 1.08 -42.99
N ASN A 31 -1.52 1.03 -41.95
CA ASN A 31 -2.92 1.39 -42.09
C ASN A 31 -3.26 2.49 -41.08
N GLN A 32 -3.51 3.69 -41.61
CA GLN A 32 -3.97 4.84 -40.86
C GLN A 32 -5.48 4.74 -40.67
N HIS A 33 -5.91 4.42 -39.46
CA HIS A 33 -7.24 4.71 -38.89
C HIS A 33 -6.96 4.82 -37.36
N GLY A 34 -6.96 5.97 -36.69
CA GLY A 34 -7.94 7.06 -36.75
C GLY A 34 -8.78 7.01 -35.47
N GLY A 35 -8.27 7.61 -34.38
CA GLY A 35 -9.06 8.09 -33.23
C GLY A 35 -9.49 7.09 -32.15
N GLY A 36 -9.10 7.36 -30.89
CA GLY A 36 -9.89 6.97 -29.71
C GLY A 36 -9.29 5.91 -28.77
N PHE A 37 -8.13 6.15 -28.17
CA PHE A 37 -7.64 5.39 -27.00
C PHE A 37 -7.03 6.31 -25.94
N LEU A 38 -7.81 7.27 -25.48
CA LEU A 38 -7.62 7.94 -24.19
C LEU A 38 -8.96 7.86 -23.47
N ARG A 39 -9.23 6.68 -22.87
CA ARG A 39 -10.31 6.58 -21.90
C ARG A 39 -9.73 7.05 -20.58
N ASP A 40 -10.09 8.29 -20.26
CA ASP A 40 -9.76 8.98 -19.02
C ASP A 40 -9.93 8.02 -17.83
N SER A 41 -8.81 7.72 -17.19
CA SER A 41 -8.75 6.86 -15.99
C SER A 41 -8.65 7.70 -14.72
N ALA A 42 -8.74 9.02 -14.86
CA ALA A 42 -8.62 9.99 -13.78
C ALA A 42 -9.93 10.16 -13.01
N ASP A 43 -11.07 9.90 -13.64
CA ASP A 43 -12.38 10.05 -13.03
C ASP A 43 -12.93 8.67 -12.68
N MET A 44 -12.45 8.09 -11.58
CA MET A 44 -13.30 7.11 -10.91
C MET A 44 -14.52 7.90 -10.41
N ASP A 45 -15.65 7.62 -11.02
CA ASP A 45 -16.95 8.20 -10.70
C ASP A 45 -17.40 7.74 -9.31
N LEU A 46 -16.72 8.22 -8.26
CA LEU A 46 -17.16 8.12 -6.86
C LEU A 46 -18.53 8.78 -6.65
N ALA A 47 -19.04 9.52 -7.65
CA ALA A 47 -20.39 10.07 -7.62
C ALA A 47 -21.48 8.99 -7.77
N ASN A 48 -21.16 7.78 -8.24
CA ASN A 48 -22.11 6.67 -8.33
C ASN A 48 -22.14 5.72 -7.10
N ASP A 49 -21.37 5.97 -6.04
CA ASP A 49 -21.43 5.20 -4.78
C ASP A 49 -21.52 6.15 -3.56
N GLY A 50 -22.57 6.96 -3.50
CA GLY A 50 -22.83 7.87 -2.36
C GLY A 50 -22.77 7.18 -0.98
N GLU A 51 -23.00 5.87 -0.93
CA GLU A 51 -22.80 5.05 0.27
C GLU A 51 -21.35 4.99 0.72
N PHE A 52 -20.39 4.75 -0.19
CA PHE A 52 -18.96 4.70 0.17
C PHE A 52 -18.47 6.06 0.65
N ALA A 53 -18.88 7.14 0.00
CA ALA A 53 -18.54 8.49 0.44
C ALA A 53 -19.02 8.74 1.88
N THR A 54 -20.21 8.25 2.23
CA THR A 54 -20.76 8.36 3.59
C THR A 54 -19.94 7.54 4.59
N TYR A 55 -19.59 6.29 4.27
CA TYR A 55 -18.74 5.45 5.13
C TYR A 55 -17.35 6.03 5.32
N ILE A 56 -16.73 6.54 4.24
CA ILE A 56 -15.42 7.18 4.27
C ILE A 56 -15.46 8.41 5.17
N ARG A 57 -16.44 9.31 4.98
CA ARG A 57 -16.57 10.53 5.79
C ARG A 57 -16.79 10.20 7.26
N SER A 58 -17.66 9.23 7.56
CA SER A 58 -17.91 8.78 8.92
C SER A 58 -16.64 8.23 9.58
N ALA A 59 -15.90 7.37 8.88
CA ALA A 59 -14.65 6.80 9.38
C ALA A 59 -13.54 7.86 9.52
N ALA A 60 -13.40 8.77 8.55
CA ALA A 60 -12.46 9.89 8.58
C ALA A 60 -12.65 10.74 9.83
N ASN A 61 -13.90 11.13 10.11
CA ASN A 61 -14.26 11.90 11.30
C ASN A 61 -14.00 11.11 12.60
N THR A 62 -14.43 9.85 12.65
CA THR A 62 -14.28 8.97 13.83
C THR A 62 -12.82 8.80 14.24
N TYR A 63 -11.93 8.63 13.25
CA TYR A 63 -10.54 8.29 13.48
C TYR A 63 -9.58 9.46 13.26
N ASN A 64 -10.06 10.65 12.92
CA ASN A 64 -9.26 11.83 12.58
C ASN A 64 -8.15 11.50 11.55
N VAL A 65 -8.58 10.88 10.45
CA VAL A 65 -7.76 10.53 9.29
C VAL A 65 -8.31 11.30 8.09
N ASP A 66 -7.42 11.80 7.25
CA ASP A 66 -7.79 12.54 6.04
C ASP A 66 -8.66 11.69 5.09
N GLU A 67 -9.85 12.18 4.76
CA GLU A 67 -10.79 11.55 3.82
C GLU A 67 -10.14 11.30 2.45
N THR A 68 -9.30 12.22 1.98
CA THR A 68 -8.59 12.12 0.69
C THR A 68 -7.59 10.97 0.71
N LEU A 69 -6.91 10.76 1.84
CA LEU A 69 -5.98 9.63 1.99
C LEU A 69 -6.71 8.29 1.96
N ILE A 70 -7.89 8.20 2.60
CA ILE A 70 -8.70 6.98 2.58
C ILE A 70 -9.15 6.67 1.15
N LYS A 71 -9.68 7.68 0.42
CA LYS A 71 -10.07 7.53 -1.00
C LYS A 71 -8.90 7.09 -1.88
N ALA A 72 -7.73 7.72 -1.72
CA ALA A 72 -6.54 7.38 -2.49
C ALA A 72 -6.06 5.94 -2.24
N ILE A 73 -6.14 5.46 -1.00
CA ILE A 73 -5.82 4.06 -0.66
C ILE A 73 -6.83 3.12 -1.30
N ILE A 74 -8.14 3.38 -1.18
CA ILE A 74 -9.19 2.54 -1.79
C ILE A 74 -8.99 2.44 -3.31
N GLN A 75 -8.72 3.56 -3.97
CA GLN A 75 -8.45 3.64 -5.40
C GLN A 75 -7.29 2.71 -5.80
N VAL A 76 -6.17 2.78 -5.07
CA VAL A 76 -4.95 2.02 -5.40
C VAL A 76 -5.07 0.54 -5.02
N GLU A 77 -5.77 0.22 -3.94
CA GLU A 77 -5.89 -1.14 -3.41
C GLU A 77 -6.90 -2.00 -4.17
N SER A 78 -8.06 -1.44 -4.49
CA SER A 78 -9.17 -2.21 -5.07
C SER A 78 -9.82 -1.57 -6.29
N GLY A 79 -9.50 -0.31 -6.61
CA GLY A 79 -10.22 0.47 -7.61
C GLY A 79 -11.71 0.59 -7.28
N GLY A 80 -12.05 0.61 -5.98
CA GLY A 80 -13.43 0.66 -5.51
C GLY A 80 -14.18 -0.68 -5.49
N ASN A 81 -13.51 -1.82 -5.74
CA ASN A 81 -14.18 -3.13 -5.72
C ASN A 81 -14.29 -3.72 -4.29
N PRO A 82 -15.48 -3.77 -3.67
CA PRO A 82 -15.64 -4.29 -2.30
C PRO A 82 -15.48 -5.82 -2.22
N ARG A 83 -15.49 -6.52 -3.35
CA ARG A 83 -15.30 -7.97 -3.41
C ARG A 83 -13.86 -8.38 -3.74
N ALA A 84 -12.93 -7.42 -3.85
CA ALA A 84 -11.54 -7.68 -4.17
C ALA A 84 -10.89 -8.62 -3.14
N VAL A 85 -10.17 -9.64 -3.62
CA VAL A 85 -9.37 -10.55 -2.80
C VAL A 85 -8.01 -10.74 -3.47
N SER A 86 -6.93 -10.33 -2.81
CA SER A 86 -5.58 -10.56 -3.35
C SER A 86 -5.11 -12.00 -3.16
N ARG A 87 -4.06 -12.38 -3.90
CA ARG A 87 -3.37 -13.69 -3.76
C ARG A 87 -2.89 -13.99 -2.34
N SER A 88 -2.69 -12.95 -1.53
CA SER A 88 -2.26 -13.10 -0.13
C SER A 88 -3.42 -13.01 0.88
N ASN A 89 -4.68 -13.06 0.43
CA ASN A 89 -5.89 -12.91 1.26
C ASN A 89 -6.01 -11.53 1.91
N ALA A 90 -5.66 -10.46 1.20
CA ALA A 90 -6.11 -9.11 1.53
C ALA A 90 -7.49 -8.89 0.90
N ILE A 91 -8.45 -8.34 1.64
CA ILE A 91 -9.87 -8.39 1.29
C ILE A 91 -10.52 -7.00 1.31
N GLY A 92 -11.41 -6.76 0.35
CA GLY A 92 -12.30 -5.60 0.30
C GLY A 92 -11.63 -4.32 -0.21
N LEU A 93 -12.32 -3.20 0.02
CA LEU A 93 -11.99 -1.88 -0.52
C LEU A 93 -10.58 -1.41 -0.18
N MET A 94 -10.19 -1.56 1.09
CA MET A 94 -8.90 -1.15 1.63
C MET A 94 -7.90 -2.30 1.73
N GLN A 95 -8.21 -3.46 1.14
CA GLN A 95 -7.34 -4.66 1.11
C GLN A 95 -6.75 -5.02 2.48
N LEU A 96 -7.61 -5.31 3.45
CA LEU A 96 -7.19 -5.71 4.79
C LEU A 96 -6.89 -7.20 4.87
N LYS A 97 -5.80 -7.56 5.53
CA LYS A 97 -5.55 -8.93 5.97
C LYS A 97 -6.10 -9.10 7.37
N ALA A 98 -7.01 -10.07 7.55
CA ALA A 98 -7.65 -10.33 8.84
C ALA A 98 -6.62 -10.56 9.97
N SER A 99 -5.59 -11.36 9.70
CA SER A 99 -4.58 -11.76 10.68
C SER A 99 -3.54 -10.69 11.01
N THR A 100 -3.60 -9.50 10.41
CA THR A 100 -2.70 -8.39 10.73
C THR A 100 -3.50 -7.12 11.00
N ALA A 101 -3.67 -6.24 10.00
CA ALA A 101 -4.37 -4.97 10.13
C ALA A 101 -5.80 -5.14 10.67
N GLY A 102 -6.49 -6.20 10.25
CA GLY A 102 -7.83 -6.52 10.76
C GLY A 102 -7.84 -6.81 12.27
N ARG A 103 -6.90 -7.63 12.76
CA ARG A 103 -6.75 -7.94 14.19
C ARG A 103 -6.36 -6.70 15.00
N ASP A 104 -5.46 -5.87 14.49
CA ASP A 104 -5.04 -4.65 15.17
C ASP A 104 -6.21 -3.65 15.27
N ALA A 105 -6.99 -3.50 14.19
CA ALA A 105 -8.20 -2.68 14.18
C ALA A 105 -9.27 -3.23 15.14
N TYR A 106 -9.49 -4.55 15.18
CA TYR A 106 -10.37 -5.21 16.15
C TYR A 106 -9.98 -4.88 17.60
N ARG A 107 -8.69 -5.03 17.93
CA ARG A 107 -8.17 -4.72 19.27
C ARG A 107 -8.42 -3.25 19.63
N LYS A 108 -8.18 -2.32 18.69
CA LYS A 108 -8.46 -0.90 18.90
C LYS A 108 -9.94 -0.63 19.20
N LYS A 109 -10.84 -1.42 18.62
CA LYS A 109 -12.30 -1.34 18.85
C LYS A 109 -12.76 -2.16 20.06
N GLY A 110 -11.85 -2.67 20.91
CA GLY A 110 -12.19 -3.47 22.08
C GLY A 110 -12.71 -4.88 21.75
N ARG A 111 -12.50 -5.37 20.51
CA ARG A 111 -12.91 -6.70 20.06
C ARG A 111 -11.76 -7.69 20.14
N TYR A 112 -12.07 -8.94 20.51
CA TYR A 112 -11.12 -10.05 20.46
C TYR A 112 -11.13 -10.76 19.11
N GLY A 113 -10.05 -11.43 18.77
CA GLY A 113 -9.94 -12.19 17.52
C GLY A 113 -9.61 -11.33 16.30
N GLN A 114 -10.14 -11.70 15.14
CA GLN A 114 -9.91 -11.02 13.86
C GLN A 114 -11.20 -11.02 13.03
N PRO A 115 -11.38 -10.05 12.11
CA PRO A 115 -12.55 -10.03 11.24
C PRO A 115 -12.59 -11.23 10.30
N THR A 116 -13.80 -11.70 10.04
CA THR A 116 -14.07 -12.73 9.04
C THR A 116 -13.95 -12.19 7.61
N THR A 117 -13.79 -13.08 6.62
CA THR A 117 -13.84 -12.69 5.21
C THR A 117 -15.16 -12.03 4.83
N ARG A 118 -16.28 -12.46 5.46
CA ARG A 118 -17.60 -11.86 5.23
C ARG A 118 -17.63 -10.41 5.71
N GLU A 119 -17.16 -10.16 6.93
CA GLU A 119 -17.03 -8.79 7.46
C GLU A 119 -16.10 -7.93 6.59
N LEU A 120 -14.97 -8.47 6.11
CA LEU A 120 -14.06 -7.68 5.28
C LEU A 120 -14.58 -7.40 3.87
N LYS A 121 -15.60 -8.12 3.40
CA LYS A 121 -16.29 -7.83 2.12
C LYS A 121 -17.43 -6.82 2.28
N ASP A 122 -17.83 -6.51 3.51
CA ASP A 122 -18.79 -5.44 3.77
C ASP A 122 -18.08 -4.08 3.65
N PRO A 123 -18.54 -3.17 2.77
CA PRO A 123 -17.88 -1.89 2.54
C PRO A 123 -17.71 -1.04 3.80
N ALA A 124 -18.77 -0.92 4.60
CA ALA A 124 -18.78 -0.08 5.80
C ALA A 124 -17.78 -0.61 6.84
N VAL A 125 -17.80 -1.92 7.10
CA VAL A 125 -16.87 -2.57 8.03
C VAL A 125 -15.43 -2.50 7.50
N ASN A 126 -15.21 -2.70 6.21
CA ASN A 126 -13.87 -2.66 5.63
C ASN A 126 -13.25 -1.25 5.74
N ILE A 127 -14.01 -0.21 5.41
CA ILE A 127 -13.58 1.19 5.51
C ILE A 127 -13.33 1.59 6.97
N ASP A 128 -14.24 1.20 7.88
CA ASP A 128 -14.08 1.46 9.32
C ASP A 128 -12.81 0.82 9.89
N LEU A 129 -12.58 -0.47 9.62
CA LEU A 129 -11.39 -1.17 10.11
C LEU A 129 -10.09 -0.67 9.45
N GLY A 130 -10.12 -0.34 8.17
CA GLY A 130 -8.94 0.17 7.46
C GLY A 130 -8.56 1.57 7.93
N THR A 131 -9.54 2.41 8.20
CA THR A 131 -9.32 3.75 8.77
C THR A 131 -8.89 3.66 10.24
N ALA A 132 -9.44 2.72 11.01
CA ALA A 132 -8.96 2.42 12.35
C ALA A 132 -7.47 2.02 12.35
N TYR A 133 -7.05 1.22 11.36
CA TYR A 133 -5.64 0.85 11.19
C TYR A 133 -4.76 2.05 10.80
N LEU A 134 -5.21 2.93 9.91
CA LEU A 134 -4.50 4.18 9.62
C LEU A 134 -4.30 5.05 10.87
N ASN A 135 -5.29 5.11 11.76
CA ASN A 135 -5.16 5.79 13.05
C ASN A 135 -4.13 5.12 13.97
N ILE A 136 -4.06 3.78 13.99
CA ILE A 136 -3.01 3.04 14.72
C ILE A 136 -1.63 3.41 14.17
N LEU A 137 -1.48 3.48 12.84
CA LEU A 137 -0.22 3.92 12.22
C LEU A 137 0.14 5.32 12.70
N LYS A 138 -0.75 6.30 12.52
CA LYS A 138 -0.53 7.72 12.85
C LYS A 138 -0.20 7.94 14.33
N ASN A 139 -1.02 7.40 15.22
CA ASN A 139 -1.04 7.80 16.63
C ASN A 139 -0.30 6.84 17.56
N GLN A 140 0.14 5.68 17.08
CA GLN A 140 0.88 4.71 17.90
C GLN A 140 2.20 4.34 17.23
N GLN A 141 2.13 3.71 16.06
CA GLN A 141 3.32 3.12 15.45
C GLN A 141 4.31 4.18 14.94
N LEU A 142 3.78 5.27 14.37
CA LEU A 142 4.54 6.39 13.81
C LEU A 142 4.47 7.66 14.66
N ALA A 143 3.92 7.55 15.88
CA ALA A 143 3.83 8.68 16.79
C ALA A 143 5.20 9.34 17.01
N GLY A 144 5.26 10.66 16.81
CA GLY A 144 6.48 11.45 16.90
C GLY A 144 7.01 11.96 15.56
N ILE A 145 6.51 11.48 14.40
CA ILE A 145 6.77 12.16 13.12
C ILE A 145 6.02 13.50 13.13
N THR A 146 6.74 14.61 13.00
CA THR A 146 6.18 15.96 13.23
C THR A 146 5.71 16.64 11.96
N ASN A 147 6.41 16.46 10.83
CA ASN A 147 6.00 17.04 9.56
C ASN A 147 4.75 16.29 9.04
N PRO A 148 3.61 16.98 8.79
CA PRO A 148 2.36 16.34 8.42
C PRO A 148 2.41 15.66 7.05
N GLU A 149 3.17 16.21 6.10
CA GLU A 149 3.37 15.60 4.79
C GLU A 149 4.24 14.35 4.88
N THR A 150 5.34 14.41 5.64
CA THR A 150 6.16 13.23 5.95
C THR A 150 5.36 12.17 6.70
N MET A 151 4.47 12.56 7.63
CA MET A 151 3.55 11.64 8.30
C MET A 151 2.63 10.94 7.29
N ARG A 152 2.04 11.67 6.34
CA ARG A 152 1.23 11.07 5.26
C ARG A 152 2.05 10.05 4.46
N TYR A 153 3.26 10.40 4.05
CA TYR A 153 4.15 9.49 3.30
C TYR A 153 4.53 8.24 4.10
N ALA A 154 4.86 8.43 5.39
CA ALA A 154 5.17 7.34 6.30
C ALA A 154 3.97 6.42 6.52
N MET A 155 2.76 6.96 6.68
CA MET A 155 1.52 6.18 6.78
C MET A 155 1.29 5.35 5.51
N ILE A 156 1.45 5.92 4.32
CA ILE A 156 1.28 5.20 3.05
C ILE A 156 2.25 4.02 2.94
N VAL A 157 3.53 4.24 3.25
CA VAL A 157 4.55 3.17 3.20
C VAL A 157 4.28 2.11 4.27
N ALA A 158 3.96 2.53 5.50
CA ALA A 158 3.67 1.63 6.60
C ALA A 158 2.37 0.82 6.38
N TYR A 159 1.39 1.36 5.66
CA TYR A 159 0.16 0.64 5.32
C TYR A 159 0.44 -0.59 4.46
N ALA A 160 1.26 -0.42 3.40
CA ALA A 160 1.60 -1.51 2.48
C ALA A 160 2.64 -2.49 3.04
N ASN A 161 3.61 -2.02 3.83
CA ASN A 161 4.79 -2.81 4.20
C ASN A 161 4.98 -3.02 5.70
N GLY A 162 4.16 -2.39 6.54
CA GLY A 162 4.26 -2.39 7.99
C GLY A 162 5.23 -1.33 8.53
N ALA A 163 4.82 -0.61 9.58
CA ALA A 163 5.62 0.46 10.18
C ALA A 163 6.99 -0.02 10.67
N GLY A 164 7.07 -1.20 11.29
CA GLY A 164 8.33 -1.75 11.78
C GLY A 164 9.34 -2.02 10.66
N ALA A 165 8.89 -2.51 9.50
CA ALA A 165 9.76 -2.73 8.35
C ALA A 165 10.30 -1.41 7.80
N MET A 166 9.44 -0.40 7.69
CA MET A 166 9.81 0.95 7.26
C MET A 166 10.81 1.59 8.23
N LEU A 167 10.51 1.62 9.54
CA LEU A 167 11.36 2.27 10.55
C LEU A 167 12.75 1.65 10.63
N ARG A 168 12.86 0.32 10.48
CA ARG A 168 14.14 -0.41 10.44
C ARG A 168 15.07 0.03 9.29
N THR A 169 14.53 0.65 8.23
CA THR A 169 15.36 1.23 7.17
C THR A 169 16.09 2.50 7.62
N PHE A 170 15.62 3.18 8.66
CA PHE A 170 16.20 4.41 9.20
C PHE A 170 17.15 4.13 10.37
N ALA A 171 16.72 3.31 11.33
CA ALA A 171 17.50 2.85 12.49
C ALA A 171 16.89 1.57 13.09
N ARG A 172 17.66 0.84 13.91
CA ARG A 172 17.15 -0.34 14.64
C ARG A 172 16.18 0.05 15.75
N ASP A 173 16.52 1.10 16.49
CA ASP A 173 15.70 1.67 17.53
C ASP A 173 14.61 2.59 16.94
N ARG A 174 13.41 2.54 17.53
CA ARG A 174 12.24 3.29 17.03
C ARG A 174 12.46 4.79 17.16
N ASP A 175 12.90 5.26 18.32
CA ASP A 175 12.98 6.70 18.60
C ASP A 175 14.13 7.33 17.82
N ALA A 176 15.24 6.59 17.63
CA ALA A 176 16.31 6.97 16.71
C ALA A 176 15.82 7.05 15.25
N ALA A 177 14.95 6.13 14.81
CA ALA A 177 14.36 6.17 13.47
C ALA A 177 13.46 7.39 13.29
N ILE A 178 12.59 7.68 14.26
CA ILE A 178 11.71 8.87 14.25
C ILE A 178 12.53 10.16 14.26
N ALA A 179 13.55 10.25 15.12
CA ALA A 179 14.44 11.41 15.17
C ALA A 179 15.21 11.62 13.87
N LYS A 180 15.56 10.55 13.15
CA LYS A 180 16.18 10.65 11.82
C LYS A 180 15.19 11.10 10.76
N ILE A 181 13.95 10.60 10.79
CA ILE A 181 12.88 11.04 9.89
C ILE A 181 12.58 12.52 10.07
N ASN A 182 12.49 13.01 11.32
CA ASN A 182 12.20 14.42 11.62
C ASN A 182 13.31 15.41 11.20
N ARG A 183 14.50 14.92 10.83
CA ARG A 183 15.59 15.74 10.27
C ARG A 183 15.54 15.81 8.74
N MET A 184 14.57 15.14 8.10
CA MET A 184 14.41 15.10 6.65
C MET A 184 13.27 16.02 6.20
N THR A 185 13.42 16.61 5.01
CA THR A 185 12.26 17.14 4.27
C THR A 185 11.39 16.00 3.74
N PRO A 186 10.13 16.26 3.36
CA PRO A 186 9.27 15.25 2.71
C PRO A 186 9.91 14.65 1.45
N GLU A 187 10.61 15.44 0.64
CA GLU A 187 11.31 14.97 -0.57
C GLU A 187 12.48 14.05 -0.19
N GLN A 188 13.26 14.42 0.84
CA GLN A 188 14.36 13.60 1.33
C GLN A 188 13.85 12.26 1.87
N PHE A 189 12.70 12.25 2.57
CA PHE A 189 12.05 11.02 3.01
C PHE A 189 11.67 10.12 1.81
N CYS A 190 10.99 10.68 0.80
CA CYS A 190 10.63 9.95 -0.42
C CYS A 190 11.86 9.38 -1.15
N GLN A 191 12.91 10.19 -1.29
CA GLN A 191 14.18 9.75 -1.88
C GLN A 191 14.85 8.65 -1.06
N TYR A 192 14.80 8.73 0.27
CA TYR A 192 15.34 7.73 1.17
C TYR A 192 14.62 6.39 1.00
N ILE A 193 13.27 6.39 1.06
CA ILE A 193 12.46 5.18 0.84
C ILE A 193 12.77 4.55 -0.51
N ARG A 194 12.85 5.36 -1.59
CA ARG A 194 13.21 4.86 -2.93
C ARG A 194 14.58 4.19 -2.98
N LYS A 195 15.58 4.72 -2.27
CA LYS A 195 16.97 4.23 -2.32
C LYS A 195 17.26 3.09 -1.34
N LYS A 196 16.59 3.06 -0.18
CA LYS A 196 16.98 2.24 0.98
C LYS A 196 15.96 1.20 1.39
N HIS A 197 14.70 1.31 0.97
CA HIS A 197 13.69 0.33 1.35
C HIS A 197 13.92 -0.99 0.59
N PRO A 198 14.04 -2.15 1.27
CA PRO A 198 14.40 -3.42 0.63
C PRO A 198 13.30 -3.96 -0.29
N ALA A 199 12.04 -3.66 0.01
CA ALA A 199 10.91 -4.01 -0.85
C ALA A 199 10.70 -2.94 -1.93
N ALA A 200 10.90 -3.28 -3.20
CA ALA A 200 10.66 -2.40 -4.35
C ALA A 200 9.19 -1.93 -4.46
N GLN A 201 8.26 -2.68 -3.85
CA GLN A 201 6.85 -2.30 -3.78
C GLN A 201 6.63 -1.02 -2.96
N ALA A 202 7.43 -0.74 -1.92
CA ALA A 202 7.22 0.39 -1.02
C ALA A 202 7.28 1.76 -1.71
N PRO A 203 8.36 2.13 -2.43
CA PRO A 203 8.40 3.40 -3.15
C PRO A 203 7.37 3.47 -4.28
N ARG A 204 7.06 2.33 -4.92
CA ARG A 204 6.02 2.27 -5.97
C ARG A 204 4.63 2.54 -5.41
N TYR A 205 4.31 1.96 -4.25
CA TYR A 205 3.04 2.16 -3.57
C TYR A 205 2.91 3.60 -3.08
N LEU A 206 3.97 4.15 -2.48
CA LEU A 206 4.04 5.57 -2.10
C LEU A 206 3.73 6.49 -3.28
N TRP A 207 4.37 6.27 -4.42
CA TRP A 207 4.13 7.06 -5.63
C TRP A 207 2.68 6.95 -6.12
N LYS A 208 2.11 5.74 -6.17
CA LYS A 208 0.73 5.51 -6.63
C LYS A 208 -0.30 6.23 -5.76
N VAL A 209 -0.24 6.02 -4.44
CA VAL A 209 -1.21 6.60 -3.51
C VAL A 209 -1.04 8.11 -3.43
N ASN A 210 0.20 8.62 -3.43
CA ASN A 210 0.41 10.06 -3.42
C ASN A 210 -0.12 10.75 -4.68
N ASN A 211 0.04 10.14 -5.86
CA ASN A 211 -0.54 10.72 -7.08
C ASN A 211 -2.07 10.70 -7.05
N ALA A 212 -2.69 9.61 -6.59
CA ALA A 212 -4.13 9.56 -6.42
C ALA A 212 -4.63 10.62 -5.43
N TYR A 213 -3.92 10.78 -4.31
CA TYR A 213 -4.20 11.82 -3.30
C TYR A 213 -4.13 13.23 -3.91
N LEU A 214 -3.04 13.55 -4.62
CA LEU A 214 -2.84 14.87 -5.23
C LEU A 214 -3.80 15.17 -6.37
N ALA A 215 -4.35 14.15 -7.04
CA ALA A 215 -5.40 14.33 -8.04
C ALA A 215 -6.74 14.70 -7.41
N MET A 216 -7.04 14.18 -6.22
CA MET A 216 -8.31 14.41 -5.49
C MET A 216 -8.28 15.65 -4.57
N ALA A 217 -7.09 16.15 -4.23
CA ALA A 217 -6.90 17.30 -3.35
C ALA A 217 -6.90 18.66 -4.09
N ARG A 218 -7.15 18.65 -5.40
CA ARG A 218 -7.26 19.84 -6.25
C ARG A 218 -8.70 20.32 -6.30
#